data_AF-A0A4R7IX52-F1
#
_entry.id   AF-A0A4R7IX52-F1
#
_cell.length_a   1.000
_cell.length_b   1.000
_cell.length_c   1.000
_cell.angle_alpha   90.00
_cell.angle_beta   90.00
_cell.angle_gamma   90.00
#
_symmetry.space_group_name_H-M   'P 1'
#
loop_
_entity.id
_entity.type
_entity.pdbx_description
1 polymer ?
#
loop_
_entity_poly.entity_id
_entity_poly.type
_entity_poly.pdbx_seq_one_letter_code
_entity_poly.pdbx_strand_id
1 'polypeptide(L)'
;MDGIIFGSCTVAGVIVTALCTRRALHHPRVFTWLIAVAFAVCTVGVLFAVPAVARTAEDVTGLDNAGKLVAHVCAILWCAALQITMVDLAYRPEYLRTAMYQRIFAAVVELAVMVPLFLAANGEDVEFTTAYADHSSVAAYLLVYLSYVLVTCGELAFMCGRTARRSRATRPWTGAGFALCTLAAVLGVGYTISKGSYIVLYTLDSPWSLDVEEAVSPALSGLAVLFLFAGLTMPMLGGMLQRLREREPAARGAGR
;
A
#
# COMPACT_ATOMS: atom_id res chain seq x y z
N MET A 1 3.46 8.53 21.53
CA MET A 1 3.51 9.48 20.40
C MET A 1 2.89 8.90 19.14
N ASP A 2 2.96 7.58 18.95
CA ASP A 2 2.47 6.87 17.76
C ASP A 2 0.97 7.09 17.48
N GLY A 3 0.14 7.16 18.52
CA GLY A 3 -1.30 7.41 18.36
C GLY A 3 -1.65 8.75 17.68
N ILE A 4 -0.85 9.81 17.88
CA ILE A 4 -1.09 11.11 17.24
C ILE A 4 -0.68 11.07 15.77
N ILE A 5 0.44 10.41 15.47
CA ILE A 5 0.95 10.24 14.10
C ILE A 5 -0.06 9.39 13.30
N PHE A 6 -0.42 8.20 13.79
CA PHE A 6 -1.40 7.34 13.13
C PHE A 6 -2.80 7.96 13.07
N GLY A 7 -3.21 8.72 14.10
CA GLY A 7 -4.45 9.48 14.08
C GLY A 7 -4.48 10.54 12.97
N SER A 8 -3.40 11.33 12.83
CA SER A 8 -3.29 12.32 11.74
C SER A 8 -3.27 11.68 10.35
N CYS A 9 -2.56 10.54 10.19
CA CYS A 9 -2.57 9.77 8.95
C CYS A 9 -3.97 9.22 8.62
N THR A 10 -4.73 8.80 9.63
CA THR A 10 -6.11 8.34 9.46
C THR A 10 -7.00 9.47 8.94
N VAL A 11 -6.93 10.66 9.54
CA VAL A 11 -7.72 11.82 9.08
C VAL A 11 -7.36 12.20 7.63
N ALA A 12 -6.07 12.25 7.30
CA ALA A 12 -5.62 12.50 5.93
C ALA A 12 -6.13 11.40 4.97
N GLY A 13 -6.05 10.13 5.37
CA GLY A 13 -6.55 8.99 4.61
C GLY A 13 -8.05 9.07 4.34
N VAL A 14 -8.86 9.44 5.34
CA VAL A 14 -10.31 9.65 5.19
C VAL A 14 -10.60 10.77 4.20
N ILE A 15 -9.90 11.90 4.31
CA ILE A 15 -10.09 13.04 3.39
C ILE A 15 -9.76 12.62 1.95
N VAL A 16 -8.61 11.97 1.73
CA VAL A 16 -8.20 11.51 0.39
C VAL A 16 -9.17 10.48 -0.16
N THR A 17 -9.61 9.53 0.67
CA THR A 17 -10.60 8.51 0.29
C THR A 17 -11.92 9.15 -0.12
N ALA A 18 -12.41 10.13 0.64
CA ALA A 18 -13.64 10.85 0.32
C ALA A 18 -13.51 11.62 -1.00
N LEU A 19 -12.37 12.28 -1.24
CA LEU A 19 -12.10 13.00 -2.50
C LEU A 19 -12.02 12.04 -3.69
N CYS A 20 -11.32 10.91 -3.55
CA CYS A 20 -11.22 9.89 -4.60
C CYS A 20 -12.57 9.23 -4.89
N THR A 21 -13.38 8.94 -3.86
CA THR A 21 -14.72 8.38 -4.01
C THR A 21 -15.64 9.37 -4.72
N ARG A 22 -15.64 10.64 -4.32
CA ARG A 22 -16.39 11.70 -5.03
C ARG A 22 -15.98 11.79 -6.50
N ARG A 23 -14.68 11.70 -6.79
CA ARG A 23 -14.17 11.69 -8.17
C ARG A 23 -14.66 10.47 -8.94
N ALA A 24 -14.68 9.29 -8.32
CA ALA A 24 -15.17 8.05 -8.93
C ALA A 24 -16.68 8.11 -9.21
N LEU A 25 -17.47 8.77 -8.34
CA LEU A 25 -18.89 9.02 -8.56
C LEU A 25 -19.13 9.94 -9.76
N HIS A 26 -18.33 11.00 -9.93
CA HIS A 26 -18.47 11.94 -11.05
C HIS A 26 -17.91 11.39 -12.37
N HIS A 27 -16.93 10.48 -12.33
CA HIS A 27 -16.30 9.90 -13.51
C HIS A 27 -16.11 8.38 -13.31
N PRO A 28 -17.18 7.57 -13.43
CA PRO A 28 -17.14 6.16 -13.10
C PRO A 28 -16.29 5.38 -14.11
N ARG A 29 -15.01 5.22 -13.78
CA ARG A 29 -14.08 4.33 -14.48
C ARG A 29 -13.49 3.35 -13.48
N VAL A 30 -13.12 2.17 -13.95
CA VAL A 30 -12.56 1.09 -13.12
C VAL A 30 -11.33 1.60 -12.35
N PHE A 31 -10.37 2.26 -13.00
CA PHE A 31 -9.22 2.84 -12.29
C PHE A 31 -9.60 3.86 -11.19
N THR A 32 -10.63 4.69 -11.36
CA THR A 32 -10.99 5.71 -10.35
C THR A 32 -11.55 5.07 -9.09
N TRP A 33 -12.33 4.01 -9.24
CA TRP A 33 -12.84 3.23 -8.12
C TRP A 33 -11.73 2.44 -7.44
N LEU A 34 -10.82 1.84 -8.20
CA LEU A 34 -9.71 1.08 -7.62
C LEU A 34 -8.75 1.97 -6.83
N ILE A 35 -8.48 3.20 -7.28
CA ILE A 35 -7.72 4.17 -6.50
C ILE A 35 -8.47 4.55 -5.21
N ALA A 36 -9.78 4.77 -5.28
CA ALA A 36 -10.59 5.05 -4.08
C ALA A 36 -10.56 3.88 -3.09
N VAL A 37 -10.71 2.64 -3.58
CA VAL A 37 -10.60 1.41 -2.78
C VAL A 37 -9.21 1.28 -2.18
N ALA A 38 -8.14 1.53 -2.94
CA ALA A 38 -6.76 1.49 -2.45
C ALA A 38 -6.57 2.46 -1.27
N PHE A 39 -7.05 3.69 -1.37
CA PHE A 39 -6.98 4.64 -0.25
C PHE A 39 -7.89 4.26 0.93
N ALA A 40 -9.09 3.76 0.67
CA ALA A 40 -10.01 3.33 1.72
C ALA A 40 -9.40 2.19 2.54
N VAL A 41 -8.90 1.15 1.87
CA VAL A 41 -8.26 -0.01 2.49
C VAL A 41 -7.00 0.40 3.25
N CYS A 42 -6.17 1.27 2.68
CA CYS A 42 -4.99 1.79 3.36
C CYS A 42 -5.37 2.58 4.63
N THR A 43 -6.44 3.38 4.57
CA THR A 43 -6.98 4.12 5.72
C THR A 43 -7.44 3.18 6.82
N VAL A 44 -8.13 2.07 6.46
CA VAL A 44 -8.51 1.04 7.43
C VAL A 44 -7.28 0.39 8.05
N GLY A 45 -6.27 0.02 7.25
CA GLY A 45 -5.03 -0.54 7.78
C GLY A 45 -4.32 0.38 8.78
N VAL A 46 -4.23 1.68 8.47
CA VAL A 46 -3.64 2.70 9.36
C VAL A 46 -4.48 2.90 10.62
N LEU A 47 -5.81 2.82 10.52
CA LEU A 47 -6.71 2.92 11.67
C LEU A 47 -6.47 1.77 12.66
N PHE A 48 -6.31 0.54 12.16
CA PHE A 48 -6.01 -0.63 13.00
C PHE A 48 -4.56 -0.63 13.54
N ALA A 49 -3.66 0.21 12.99
CA ALA A 49 -2.36 0.46 13.58
C ALA A 49 -2.41 1.37 14.82
N VAL A 50 -3.55 2.01 15.12
CA VAL A 50 -3.73 2.79 16.34
C VAL A 50 -3.89 1.82 17.54
N PRO A 51 -3.02 1.88 18.58
CA PRO A 51 -3.05 0.92 19.68
C PRO A 51 -4.38 0.84 20.45
N ALA A 52 -5.19 1.90 20.45
CA ALA A 52 -6.51 1.89 21.06
C ALA A 52 -7.52 1.09 20.21
N VAL A 53 -7.43 1.19 18.88
CA VAL A 53 -8.31 0.46 17.95
C VAL A 53 -7.91 -1.01 17.91
N ALA A 54 -6.61 -1.30 17.87
CA ALA A 54 -6.10 -2.67 17.93
C ALA A 54 -6.60 -3.41 19.18
N ARG A 55 -6.43 -2.79 20.36
CA ARG A 55 -6.92 -3.37 21.63
C ARG A 55 -8.43 -3.54 21.66
N THR A 56 -9.19 -2.55 21.19
CA THR A 56 -10.66 -2.68 21.12
C THR A 56 -11.07 -3.82 20.17
N ALA A 57 -10.34 -4.02 19.07
CA ALA A 57 -10.62 -5.11 18.15
C ALA A 57 -10.29 -6.47 18.77
N GLU A 58 -9.18 -6.57 19.50
CA GLU A 58 -8.80 -7.76 20.28
C GLU A 58 -9.88 -8.07 21.33
N ASP A 59 -10.31 -7.08 22.12
CA ASP A 59 -11.36 -7.22 23.14
C ASP A 59 -12.70 -7.71 22.56
N VAL A 60 -13.08 -7.24 21.36
CA VAL A 60 -14.35 -7.59 20.72
C VAL A 60 -14.28 -8.93 20.00
N THR A 61 -13.17 -9.24 19.36
CA THR A 61 -13.01 -10.47 18.57
C THR A 61 -12.56 -11.66 19.42
N GLY A 62 -11.97 -11.40 20.59
CA GLY A 62 -11.30 -12.41 21.41
C GLY A 62 -10.08 -13.01 20.73
N LEU A 63 -9.53 -12.33 19.71
CA LEU A 63 -8.41 -12.80 18.90
C LEU A 63 -7.21 -11.89 19.14
N ASP A 64 -6.17 -12.42 19.78
CA ASP A 64 -4.91 -11.70 19.95
C ASP A 64 -4.33 -11.31 18.60
N ASN A 65 -3.63 -10.17 18.53
CA ASN A 65 -3.03 -9.64 17.30
C ASN A 65 -4.03 -9.35 16.15
N ALA A 66 -5.34 -9.25 16.41
CA ALA A 66 -6.35 -9.00 15.39
C ALA A 66 -6.04 -7.75 14.55
N GLY A 67 -5.53 -6.69 15.18
CA GLY A 67 -5.14 -5.46 14.47
C GLY A 67 -4.05 -5.69 13.42
N LYS A 68 -3.14 -6.62 13.68
CA LYS A 68 -2.02 -6.95 12.80
C LYS A 68 -2.45 -7.78 11.60
N LEU A 69 -3.34 -8.76 11.82
CA LEU A 69 -3.97 -9.50 10.74
C LEU A 69 -4.73 -8.54 9.81
N VAL A 70 -5.54 -7.65 10.38
CA VAL A 70 -6.29 -6.66 9.59
C VAL A 70 -5.34 -5.75 8.80
N ALA A 71 -4.24 -5.31 9.40
CA ALA A 71 -3.23 -4.51 8.70
C ALA A 71 -2.62 -5.25 7.50
N HIS A 72 -2.26 -6.54 7.65
CA HIS A 72 -1.72 -7.35 6.55
C HIS A 72 -2.76 -7.62 5.46
N VAL A 73 -4.00 -7.93 5.83
CA VAL A 73 -5.11 -8.09 4.86
C VAL A 73 -5.32 -6.79 4.08
N CYS A 74 -5.31 -5.65 4.77
CA CYS A 74 -5.41 -4.34 4.13
C CYS A 74 -4.24 -4.09 3.18
N ALA A 75 -3.01 -4.42 3.58
CA ALA A 75 -1.84 -4.28 2.71
C ALA A 75 -1.97 -5.13 1.43
N ILE A 76 -2.42 -6.39 1.53
CA ILE A 76 -2.63 -7.28 0.38
C ILE A 76 -3.68 -6.71 -0.58
N LEU A 77 -4.83 -6.31 -0.04
CA LEU A 77 -5.92 -5.72 -0.81
C LEU A 77 -5.51 -4.39 -1.47
N TRP A 78 -4.71 -3.58 -0.76
CA TRP A 78 -4.14 -2.35 -1.28
C TRP A 78 -3.19 -2.60 -2.45
N CYS A 79 -2.24 -3.53 -2.31
CA CYS A 79 -1.35 -3.96 -3.39
C CYS A 79 -2.13 -4.47 -4.61
N ALA A 80 -3.14 -5.32 -4.39
CA ALA A 80 -3.99 -5.83 -5.46
C ALA A 80 -4.73 -4.69 -6.19
N ALA A 81 -5.35 -3.76 -5.46
CA ALA A 81 -6.05 -2.63 -6.04
C ALA A 81 -5.14 -1.74 -6.89
N LEU A 82 -3.90 -1.48 -6.42
CA LEU A 82 -2.91 -0.72 -7.16
C LEU A 82 -2.42 -1.44 -8.42
N GLN A 83 -2.16 -2.75 -8.34
CA GLN A 83 -1.77 -3.52 -9.52
C GLN A 83 -2.88 -3.55 -10.56
N ILE A 84 -4.14 -3.77 -10.14
CA ILE A 84 -5.30 -3.75 -11.04
C ILE A 84 -5.47 -2.36 -11.68
N THR A 85 -5.27 -1.28 -10.91
CA THR A 85 -5.25 0.09 -11.44
C THR A 85 -4.20 0.24 -12.54
N MET A 86 -3.00 -0.29 -12.32
CA MET A 86 -1.93 -0.23 -13.32
C MET A 86 -2.22 -1.10 -14.54
N VAL A 87 -2.89 -2.24 -14.38
CA VAL A 87 -3.33 -3.08 -15.50
C VAL A 87 -4.36 -2.33 -16.36
N ASP A 88 -5.37 -1.70 -15.74
CA ASP A 88 -6.39 -0.90 -16.43
C ASP A 88 -5.77 0.25 -17.23
N LEU A 89 -4.67 0.84 -16.72
CA LEU A 89 -3.94 1.90 -17.41
C LEU A 89 -2.98 1.40 -18.50
N ALA A 90 -2.48 0.18 -18.40
CA ALA A 90 -1.38 -0.31 -19.23
C ALA A 90 -1.78 -1.27 -20.35
N TYR A 91 -2.88 -2.01 -20.20
CA TYR A 91 -3.28 -3.09 -21.10
C TYR A 91 -4.46 -2.70 -22.00
N ARG A 92 -4.54 -3.36 -23.15
CA ARG A 92 -5.72 -3.30 -24.04
C ARG A 92 -6.89 -4.08 -23.42
N PRO A 93 -8.15 -3.73 -23.76
CA PRO A 93 -9.34 -4.36 -23.18
C PRO A 93 -9.37 -5.90 -23.31
N GLU A 94 -8.77 -6.43 -24.37
CA GLU A 94 -8.68 -7.87 -24.68
C GLU A 94 -7.94 -8.67 -23.60
N TYR A 95 -6.89 -8.10 -22.99
CA TYR A 95 -6.05 -8.77 -21.98
C TYR A 95 -6.39 -8.35 -20.54
N LEU A 96 -7.23 -7.32 -20.40
CA LEU A 96 -7.55 -6.70 -19.12
C LEU A 96 -8.17 -7.72 -18.16
N ARG A 97 -9.19 -8.47 -18.60
CA ARG A 97 -9.90 -9.43 -17.72
C ARG A 97 -8.97 -10.49 -17.16
N THR A 98 -8.18 -11.13 -18.00
CA THR A 98 -7.25 -12.19 -17.57
C THR A 98 -6.22 -11.65 -16.59
N ALA A 99 -5.62 -10.49 -16.88
CA ALA A 99 -4.63 -9.87 -16.00
C ALA A 99 -5.22 -9.41 -14.66
N MET A 100 -6.49 -9.00 -14.63
CA MET A 100 -7.22 -8.70 -13.39
C MET A 100 -7.50 -9.97 -12.58
N TYR A 101 -8.02 -11.02 -13.23
CA TYR A 101 -8.32 -12.29 -12.55
C TYR A 101 -7.07 -12.92 -11.95
N GLN A 102 -5.92 -12.87 -12.64
CA GLN A 102 -4.66 -13.37 -12.09
C GLN A 102 -4.26 -12.67 -10.78
N ARG A 103 -4.44 -11.35 -10.69
CA ARG A 103 -4.10 -10.57 -9.49
C ARG A 103 -5.08 -10.80 -8.35
N ILE A 104 -6.38 -10.87 -8.68
CA ILE A 104 -7.42 -11.22 -7.71
C ILE A 104 -7.17 -12.64 -7.18
N PHE A 105 -6.89 -13.59 -8.07
CA PHE A 105 -6.59 -14.97 -7.69
C PHE A 105 -5.35 -15.05 -6.78
N ALA A 106 -4.26 -14.37 -7.15
CA ALA A 106 -3.06 -14.31 -6.31
C ALA A 106 -3.37 -13.75 -4.91
N ALA A 107 -4.12 -12.64 -4.82
CA ALA A 107 -4.52 -12.06 -3.53
C ALA A 107 -5.41 -13.00 -2.71
N VAL A 108 -6.36 -13.70 -3.36
CA VAL A 108 -7.25 -14.65 -2.67
C VAL A 108 -6.49 -15.86 -2.16
N VAL A 109 -5.58 -16.42 -2.97
CA VAL A 109 -4.71 -17.54 -2.57
C VAL A 109 -3.82 -17.12 -1.41
N GLU A 110 -3.21 -15.95 -1.48
CA GLU A 110 -2.38 -15.39 -0.42
C GLU A 110 -3.17 -15.29 0.90
N LEU A 111 -4.37 -14.70 0.87
CA LEU A 111 -5.23 -14.60 2.05
C LEU A 111 -5.65 -15.98 2.57
N ALA A 112 -5.97 -16.92 1.68
CA ALA A 112 -6.36 -18.28 2.03
C ALA A 112 -5.23 -19.09 2.68
N VAL A 113 -3.97 -18.77 2.41
CA VAL A 113 -2.79 -19.37 3.07
C VAL A 113 -2.45 -18.61 4.36
N MET A 114 -2.49 -17.29 4.31
CA MET A 114 -2.09 -16.40 5.40
C MET A 114 -3.01 -16.53 6.62
N VAL A 115 -4.34 -16.62 6.42
CA VAL A 115 -5.31 -16.68 7.53
C VAL A 115 -5.17 -17.97 8.36
N PRO A 116 -5.10 -19.19 7.78
CA PRO A 116 -4.85 -20.40 8.56
C PRO A 116 -3.51 -20.40 9.28
N LEU A 117 -2.45 -19.89 8.64
CA LEU A 117 -1.13 -19.75 9.29
C LEU A 117 -1.18 -18.81 10.49
N PHE A 118 -1.91 -17.70 10.37
CA PHE A 118 -2.16 -16.80 11.49
C PHE A 118 -2.87 -17.53 12.63
N LEU A 119 -4.02 -18.17 12.34
CA LEU A 119 -4.80 -18.86 13.36
C LEU A 119 -4.03 -19.99 14.05
N ALA A 120 -3.11 -20.66 13.33
CA ALA A 120 -2.27 -21.71 13.87
C ALA A 120 -1.10 -21.18 14.72
N ALA A 121 -0.59 -19.97 14.41
CA ALA A 121 0.54 -19.36 15.08
C ALA A 121 0.15 -18.41 16.21
N ASN A 122 -1.11 -17.95 16.24
CA ASN A 122 -1.58 -16.95 17.18
C ASN A 122 -1.70 -17.52 18.60
N GLY A 123 -1.25 -16.75 19.58
CA GLY A 123 -1.37 -17.04 21.00
C GLY A 123 -1.09 -15.79 21.83
N GLU A 124 -1.48 -15.83 23.11
CA GLU A 124 -1.48 -14.69 24.04
C GLU A 124 -0.09 -14.04 24.21
N ASP A 125 0.99 -14.83 24.06
CA ASP A 125 2.38 -14.41 24.26
C ASP A 125 3.19 -14.25 22.95
N VAL A 126 2.56 -14.31 21.78
CA VAL A 126 3.27 -14.29 20.48
C VAL A 126 2.84 -13.08 19.66
N GLU A 127 3.78 -12.20 19.32
CA GLU A 127 3.53 -11.14 18.34
C GLU A 127 4.05 -11.54 16.95
N PHE A 128 3.34 -11.15 15.89
CA PHE A 128 3.81 -11.38 14.51
C PHE A 128 4.93 -10.41 14.07
N THR A 129 5.94 -10.20 14.90
CA THR A 129 7.12 -9.35 14.63
C THR A 129 8.34 -10.21 14.31
N THR A 130 9.41 -9.55 13.88
CA THR A 130 10.74 -10.17 13.70
C THR A 130 11.36 -10.62 15.02
N ALA A 131 10.90 -10.08 16.15
CA ALA A 131 11.29 -10.55 17.48
C ALA A 131 10.86 -12.00 17.75
N TYR A 132 9.80 -12.50 17.11
CA TYR A 132 9.32 -13.88 17.20
C TYR A 132 9.71 -14.73 15.98
N ALA A 133 10.84 -14.41 15.33
CA ALA A 133 11.36 -15.19 14.20
C ALA A 133 11.78 -16.61 14.59
N ASP A 134 11.94 -16.88 15.88
CA ASP A 134 12.14 -18.21 16.48
C ASP A 134 10.93 -19.14 16.35
N HIS A 135 9.72 -18.57 16.32
CA HIS A 135 8.49 -19.32 16.11
C HIS A 135 8.32 -19.63 14.62
N SER A 136 8.63 -20.87 14.24
CA SER A 136 8.58 -21.36 12.85
C SER A 136 7.28 -21.01 12.11
N SER A 137 6.13 -21.03 12.79
CA SER A 137 4.83 -20.67 12.22
C SER A 137 4.68 -19.16 11.96
N VAL A 138 5.22 -18.31 12.84
CA VAL A 138 5.27 -16.84 12.65
C VAL A 138 6.22 -16.49 11.51
N ALA A 139 7.39 -17.11 11.47
CA ALA A 139 8.36 -16.95 10.38
C ALA A 139 7.74 -17.34 9.03
N ALA A 140 7.06 -18.50 8.95
CA ALA A 140 6.38 -18.94 7.74
C ALA A 140 5.28 -17.96 7.30
N TYR A 141 4.45 -17.50 8.23
CA TYR A 141 3.42 -16.48 7.97
C TYR A 141 4.03 -15.19 7.41
N LEU A 142 5.10 -14.68 8.03
CA LEU A 142 5.76 -13.46 7.60
C LEU A 142 6.43 -13.62 6.23
N LEU A 143 7.07 -14.76 5.96
CA LEU A 143 7.69 -15.00 4.65
C LEU A 143 6.66 -15.09 3.52
N VAL A 144 5.52 -15.75 3.76
CA VAL A 144 4.41 -15.80 2.80
C VAL A 144 3.95 -14.37 2.48
N TYR A 145 3.59 -13.60 3.51
CA TYR A 145 3.19 -12.20 3.36
C TYR A 145 4.24 -11.35 2.63
N LEU A 146 5.51 -11.43 3.04
CA LEU A 146 6.59 -10.65 2.44
C LEU A 146 6.86 -11.04 0.99
N SER A 147 6.67 -12.32 0.62
CA SER A 147 6.82 -12.78 -0.76
C SER A 147 5.78 -12.14 -1.68
N TYR A 148 4.53 -12.05 -1.24
CA TYR A 148 3.47 -11.38 -1.99
C TYR A 148 3.77 -9.88 -2.13
N VAL A 149 4.14 -9.21 -1.03
CA VAL A 149 4.50 -7.78 -1.07
C VAL A 149 5.70 -7.55 -1.99
N LEU A 150 6.72 -8.41 -1.96
CA LEU A 150 7.90 -8.32 -2.82
C LEU A 150 7.52 -8.38 -4.31
N VAL A 151 6.72 -9.37 -4.69
CA VAL A 151 6.27 -9.55 -6.08
C VAL A 151 5.41 -8.37 -6.52
N THR A 152 4.44 -7.98 -5.71
CA THR A 152 3.52 -6.87 -6.06
C THR A 152 4.23 -5.53 -6.13
N CYS A 153 5.13 -5.22 -5.20
CA CYS A 153 5.98 -4.03 -5.26
C CYS A 153 6.94 -4.07 -6.45
N GLY A 154 7.54 -5.22 -6.77
CA GLY A 154 8.37 -5.38 -7.97
C GLY A 154 7.61 -5.08 -9.26
N GLU A 155 6.40 -5.63 -9.40
CA GLU A 155 5.53 -5.34 -10.54
C GLU A 155 5.14 -3.85 -10.60
N LEU A 156 4.78 -3.24 -9.47
CA LEU A 156 4.43 -1.83 -9.38
C LEU A 156 5.61 -0.93 -9.76
N ALA A 157 6.82 -1.23 -9.30
CA ALA A 157 8.02 -0.49 -9.66
C ALA A 157 8.25 -0.52 -11.18
N PHE A 158 8.09 -1.70 -11.79
CA PHE A 158 8.22 -1.85 -13.24
C PHE A 158 7.12 -1.07 -14.00
N MET A 159 5.85 -1.27 -13.65
CA MET A 159 4.72 -0.65 -14.34
C MET A 159 4.69 0.87 -14.18
N CYS A 160 4.84 1.37 -12.94
CA CYS A 160 4.90 2.81 -12.65
C CYS A 160 6.12 3.44 -13.31
N GLY A 161 7.29 2.79 -13.27
CA GLY A 161 8.52 3.33 -13.86
C GLY A 161 8.43 3.43 -15.38
N ARG A 162 7.80 2.45 -16.03
CA ARG A 162 7.51 2.49 -17.47
C ARG A 162 6.54 3.62 -17.81
N THR A 163 5.46 3.77 -17.04
CA THR A 163 4.44 4.81 -17.28
C THR A 163 4.96 6.22 -16.99
N ALA A 164 5.81 6.38 -15.97
CA ALA A 164 6.48 7.63 -15.63
C ALA A 164 7.33 8.13 -16.81
N ARG A 165 8.15 7.24 -17.39
CA ARG A 165 9.01 7.57 -18.55
C ARG A 165 8.19 8.01 -19.77
N ARG A 166 7.10 7.30 -20.08
CA ARG A 166 6.22 7.64 -21.21
C ARG A 166 5.46 8.96 -21.01
N SER A 167 5.05 9.26 -19.79
CA SER A 167 4.21 10.42 -19.49
C SER A 167 5.01 11.71 -19.25
N ARG A 168 6.33 11.62 -19.04
CA ARG A 168 7.17 12.76 -18.65
C ARG A 168 7.13 13.91 -19.66
N ALA A 169 7.08 13.62 -20.95
CA ALA A 169 7.09 14.64 -22.01
C ALA A 169 5.72 15.31 -22.23
N THR A 170 4.62 14.59 -22.05
CA THR A 170 3.27 15.06 -22.40
C THR A 170 2.46 15.52 -21.18
N ARG A 171 2.70 14.93 -20.01
CA ARG A 171 1.96 15.19 -18.76
C ARG A 171 2.94 15.17 -17.58
N PRO A 172 3.71 16.25 -17.37
CA PRO A 172 4.82 16.26 -16.41
C PRO A 172 4.39 15.92 -14.98
N TRP A 173 3.23 16.42 -14.52
CA TRP A 173 2.66 16.09 -13.21
C TRP A 173 2.29 14.62 -13.06
N THR A 174 1.74 14.01 -14.11
CA THR A 174 1.43 12.57 -14.12
C THR A 174 2.71 11.74 -14.16
N GLY A 175 3.70 12.15 -14.95
CA GLY A 175 5.01 11.51 -14.99
C GLY A 175 5.75 11.58 -13.66
N ALA A 176 5.72 12.72 -12.98
CA ALA A 176 6.29 12.89 -11.64
C ALA A 176 5.56 12.03 -10.60
N GLY A 177 4.21 11.98 -10.65
CA GLY A 177 3.41 11.12 -9.78
C GLY A 177 3.80 9.64 -9.89
N PHE A 178 3.87 9.10 -11.11
CA PHE A 178 4.32 7.72 -11.33
C PHE A 178 5.79 7.49 -10.96
N ALA A 179 6.66 8.49 -11.09
CA ALA A 179 8.05 8.37 -10.65
C ALA A 179 8.15 8.24 -9.12
N LEU A 180 7.36 9.02 -8.37
CA LEU A 180 7.25 8.87 -6.92
C LEU A 180 6.66 7.51 -6.54
N CYS A 181 5.63 7.04 -7.25
CA CYS A 181 5.10 5.69 -7.02
C CYS A 181 6.13 4.59 -7.32
N THR A 182 7.03 4.82 -8.28
CA THR A 182 8.13 3.89 -8.57
C THR A 182 9.12 3.84 -7.42
N LEU A 183 9.51 5.01 -6.89
CA LEU A 183 10.40 5.09 -5.73
C LEU A 183 9.77 4.41 -4.51
N ALA A 184 8.48 4.66 -4.26
CA ALA A 184 7.72 3.99 -3.22
C ALA A 184 7.77 2.46 -3.35
N ALA A 185 7.53 1.94 -4.55
CA ALA A 185 7.54 0.51 -4.81
C ALA A 185 8.95 -0.10 -4.64
N VAL A 186 10.01 0.61 -5.03
CA VAL A 186 11.41 0.18 -4.80
C VAL A 186 11.74 0.13 -3.31
N LEU A 187 11.28 1.12 -2.53
CA LEU A 187 11.42 1.09 -1.08
C LEU A 187 10.65 -0.06 -0.44
N GLY A 188 9.45 -0.37 -0.95
CA GLY A 188 8.67 -1.56 -0.55
C GLY A 188 9.43 -2.87 -0.81
N VAL A 189 10.07 -2.99 -1.98
CA VAL A 189 10.97 -4.13 -2.28
C VAL A 189 12.12 -4.17 -1.26
N GLY A 190 12.77 -3.05 -0.99
CA GLY A 190 13.84 -2.95 0.00
C GLY A 190 13.39 -3.40 1.40
N TYR A 191 12.21 -2.95 1.84
CA TYR A 191 11.58 -3.39 3.08
C TYR A 191 11.40 -4.92 3.11
N THR A 192 10.84 -5.50 2.06
CA THR A 192 10.61 -6.95 2.02
C THR A 192 11.89 -7.76 1.99
N ILE A 193 12.92 -7.26 1.30
CA ILE A 193 14.24 -7.90 1.28
C ILE A 193 14.88 -7.82 2.65
N SER A 194 14.87 -6.66 3.30
CA SER A 194 15.48 -6.46 4.62
C SER A 194 14.82 -7.36 5.68
N LYS A 195 13.49 -7.33 5.77
CA LYS A 195 12.74 -8.13 6.74
C LYS A 195 12.79 -9.62 6.42
N GLY A 196 12.68 -9.98 5.14
CA GLY A 196 12.74 -11.37 4.69
C GLY A 196 14.13 -11.98 4.87
N SER A 197 15.20 -11.23 4.57
CA SER A 197 16.57 -11.70 4.79
C SER A 197 16.88 -11.90 6.26
N TYR A 198 16.36 -11.04 7.14
CA TYR A 198 16.49 -11.27 8.58
C TYR A 198 15.89 -12.61 8.99
N ILE A 199 14.64 -12.88 8.61
CA ILE A 199 13.95 -14.12 8.96
C ILE A 199 14.68 -15.35 8.39
N VAL A 200 15.13 -15.29 7.13
CA VAL A 200 15.88 -16.40 6.51
C VAL A 200 17.22 -16.61 7.21
N LEU A 201 17.98 -15.55 7.47
CA LEU A 201 19.27 -15.65 8.15
C LEU A 201 19.12 -16.09 9.61
N TYR A 202 18.00 -15.74 10.26
CA TYR A 202 17.65 -16.25 11.57
C TYR A 202 17.52 -17.79 11.54
N THR A 203 16.83 -18.34 10.54
CA THR A 203 16.72 -19.82 10.37
C THR A 203 18.04 -20.52 10.02
N LEU A 204 19.07 -19.76 9.64
CA LEU A 204 20.41 -20.24 9.32
C LEU A 204 21.42 -19.98 10.47
N ASP A 205 20.92 -19.62 11.66
CA ASP A 205 21.73 -19.28 12.85
C ASP A 205 22.75 -18.15 12.61
N SER A 206 22.48 -17.26 11.64
CA SER A 206 23.34 -16.12 11.30
C SER A 206 22.56 -14.81 11.12
N PRO A 207 21.61 -14.45 12.02
CA PRO A 207 20.88 -13.18 11.90
C PRO A 207 21.83 -11.99 12.09
N TRP A 208 21.59 -10.90 11.37
CA TRP A 208 22.18 -9.60 11.70
C TRP A 208 21.51 -8.99 12.94
N SER A 209 21.95 -7.81 13.40
CA SER A 209 21.37 -7.13 14.57
C SER A 209 19.86 -6.85 14.39
N LEU A 210 19.06 -7.26 15.38
CA LEU A 210 17.62 -6.99 15.45
C LEU A 210 17.34 -5.48 15.53
N ASP A 211 18.11 -4.74 16.33
CA ASP A 211 17.97 -3.27 16.47
C ASP A 211 18.10 -2.55 15.11
N VAL A 212 18.99 -3.05 14.23
CA VAL A 212 19.15 -2.51 12.89
C VAL A 212 17.95 -2.84 12.01
N GLU A 213 17.42 -4.06 12.10
CA GLU A 213 16.22 -4.46 11.35
C GLU A 213 14.99 -3.65 11.78
N GLU A 214 14.77 -3.52 13.09
CA GLU A 214 13.66 -2.77 13.67
C GLU A 214 13.75 -1.26 13.41
N ALA A 215 14.94 -0.72 13.12
CA ALA A 215 15.09 0.65 12.65
C ALA A 215 14.87 0.80 11.13
N VAL A 216 15.44 -0.10 10.33
CA VAL A 216 15.48 0.01 8.86
C VAL A 216 14.13 -0.37 8.24
N SER A 217 13.52 -1.47 8.66
CA SER A 217 12.27 -1.96 8.06
C SER A 217 11.11 -0.97 8.20
N PRO A 218 10.82 -0.39 9.39
CA PRO A 218 9.79 0.62 9.52
C PRO A 218 10.10 1.91 8.76
N ALA A 219 11.36 2.34 8.70
CA ALA A 219 11.76 3.52 7.95
C ALA A 219 11.51 3.35 6.44
N LEU A 220 11.90 2.20 5.87
CA LEU A 220 11.67 1.88 4.46
C LEU A 220 10.17 1.81 4.14
N SER A 221 9.39 1.13 4.98
CA SER A 221 7.94 1.02 4.82
C SER A 221 7.24 2.38 4.93
N GLY A 222 7.60 3.19 5.93
CA GLY A 222 7.04 4.53 6.14
C GLY A 222 7.34 5.47 4.97
N LEU A 223 8.58 5.51 4.49
CA LEU A 223 8.96 6.29 3.31
C LEU A 223 8.24 5.81 2.05
N ALA A 224 8.07 4.49 1.88
CA ALA A 224 7.33 3.93 0.76
C ALA A 224 5.89 4.46 0.71
N VAL A 225 5.17 4.42 1.85
CA VAL A 225 3.79 4.91 1.95
C VAL A 225 3.71 6.41 1.63
N LEU A 226 4.63 7.22 2.18
CA LEU A 226 4.66 8.68 1.94
C LEU A 226 4.87 9.01 0.47
N PHE A 227 5.85 8.37 -0.19
CA PHE A 227 6.09 8.57 -1.61
C PHE A 227 4.92 8.11 -2.46
N LEU A 228 4.23 7.03 -2.07
CA LEU A 228 3.07 6.56 -2.82
C LEU A 228 1.90 7.54 -2.70
N PHE A 229 1.62 8.04 -1.52
CA PHE A 229 0.57 9.05 -1.30
C PHE A 229 0.88 10.34 -2.07
N ALA A 230 2.11 10.84 -2.00
CA ALA A 230 2.55 11.98 -2.80
C ALA A 230 2.42 11.71 -4.31
N GLY A 231 2.81 10.51 -4.76
CA GLY A 231 2.74 10.11 -6.16
C GLY A 231 1.32 10.02 -6.71
N LEU A 232 0.37 9.46 -5.93
CA LEU A 232 -1.02 9.30 -6.33
C LEU A 232 -1.83 10.61 -6.27
N THR A 233 -1.40 11.57 -5.44
CA THR A 233 -2.05 12.90 -5.33
C THR A 233 -1.53 13.92 -6.34
N MET A 234 -0.28 13.78 -6.81
CA MET A 234 0.34 14.65 -7.84
C MET A 234 -0.53 14.87 -9.10
N PRO A 235 -1.14 13.84 -9.73
CA PRO A 235 -2.02 14.05 -10.89
C PRO A 235 -3.26 14.89 -10.57
N MET A 236 -3.76 14.85 -9.33
CA MET A 236 -4.89 15.67 -8.89
C MET A 236 -4.49 17.14 -8.74
N LEU A 237 -3.32 17.39 -8.14
CA LEU A 237 -2.77 18.74 -7.99
C LEU A 237 -2.46 19.38 -9.35
N GLY A 238 -1.87 18.63 -10.28
CA GLY A 238 -1.60 19.11 -11.64
C GLY A 238 -2.87 19.53 -12.39
N GLY A 239 -3.94 18.73 -12.25
CA GLY A 239 -5.25 19.07 -12.84
C GLY A 239 -5.90 20.30 -12.19
N MET A 240 -5.72 20.49 -10.88
CA MET A 240 -6.22 21.67 -10.17
C MET A 240 -5.48 22.95 -10.59
N LEU A 241 -4.14 22.91 -10.64
CA LEU A 241 -3.31 24.03 -11.07
C LEU A 241 -3.59 24.45 -12.51
N GLN A 242 -3.82 23.48 -13.40
CA GLN A 242 -4.17 23.77 -14.79
C GLN A 242 -5.54 24.48 -14.90
N ARG A 243 -6.55 24.03 -14.14
CA ARG A 243 -7.85 24.70 -14.06
C ARG A 243 -7.78 26.11 -13.47
N LEU A 244 -6.92 26.33 -12.49
CA LEU A 244 -6.70 27.68 -11.91
C LEU A 244 -6.05 28.61 -12.95
N ARG A 245 -5.05 28.10 -13.68
CA ARG A 245 -4.38 28.85 -14.75
C ARG A 245 -5.28 29.13 -15.95
N GLU A 246 -6.27 28.28 -16.22
CA GLU A 246 -7.30 28.52 -17.25
C GLU A 246 -8.38 29.53 -16.80
N ARG A 247 -8.61 29.68 -15.49
CA ARG A 247 -9.56 30.67 -14.95
C ARG A 247 -9.00 32.09 -14.88
N GLU A 248 -7.69 32.25 -14.66
CA GLU A 248 -7.00 33.55 -14.67
C GLU A 248 -7.20 34.40 -15.95
N PRO A 249 -7.10 33.83 -17.18
CA PRO A 249 -7.33 34.59 -18.41
C PRO A 249 -8.82 34.92 -18.64
N ALA A 250 -9.76 34.07 -18.20
CA ALA A 250 -11.20 34.34 -18.31
C ALA A 250 -11.63 35.51 -17.41
N ALA A 251 -11.05 35.64 -16.21
CA ALA A 251 -11.29 36.77 -15.32
C ALA A 251 -10.69 38.10 -15.81
N ARG A 252 -9.60 38.05 -16.60
CA ARG A 252 -9.00 39.25 -17.22
C ARG A 252 -9.70 39.72 -18.51
N GLY A 253 -10.46 38.84 -19.17
CA GLY A 253 -11.22 39.16 -20.39
C GLY A 253 -12.62 39.74 -20.16
N ALA A 254 -13.23 39.49 -18.99
CA ALA A 254 -14.59 39.95 -18.67
C ALA A 254 -14.66 41.36 -18.04
N GLY A 255 -13.52 42.06 -17.95
CA GLY A 255 -13.41 43.42 -17.41
C GLY A 255 -13.11 44.49 -18.45
N ARG A 256 -13.41 44.25 -19.74
CA ARG A 256 -13.31 45.24 -20.82
C ARG A 256 -14.67 45.54 -21.41
#